data_AF-U2IV84-F1
#
_entry.id   AF-U2IV84-F1
#
_cell.length_a   1.000
_cell.length_b   1.000
_cell.length_c   1.000
_cell.angle_alpha   90.00
_cell.angle_beta   90.00
_cell.angle_gamma   90.00
#
_symmetry.space_group_name_H-M   'P 1'
#
loop_
_entity.id
_entity.type
_entity.pdbx_description
1 polymer ?
#
loop_
_entity_poly.entity_id
_entity_poly.type
_entity_poly.pdbx_seq_one_letter_code
_entity_poly.pdbx_strand_id
1 'polypeptide(L)'
;MNKTLFLSLALLSSILASGCQGQKSNQTSTSDSTQLATLSLPELAQGDDVVFENDDLRIVERNLCTDGEAMLNSFEVQPKHTGIKGFTIQGSTLDFEAILGNTLVTSEGTGVVRTLWLHDLATGELVVPVDYPFDSDTLERQGTDALFFYTYDWDKNPRISWSEKKGAWVDQTKVPDALRNEQLKEAQQSVKDQLFDGLPLMAKQRIKVDLKERKVTPLPEYKWGYVE
;
A
#
# COMPACT_ATOMS: atom_id res chain seq x y z
N MET A 1 -46.97 34.08 -2.10
CA MET A 1 -47.77 35.17 -2.71
C MET A 1 -46.92 36.43 -2.74
N ASN A 2 -46.44 36.83 -3.93
CA ASN A 2 -45.87 38.13 -4.36
C ASN A 2 -45.19 37.86 -5.72
N LYS A 3 -45.91 38.01 -6.84
CA LYS A 3 -46.02 39.22 -7.70
C LYS A 3 -44.72 39.57 -8.46
N THR A 4 -44.63 39.04 -9.68
CA THR A 4 -44.30 39.71 -10.96
C THR A 4 -43.32 40.88 -10.97
N LEU A 5 -42.30 40.81 -11.84
CA LEU A 5 -42.32 41.58 -13.10
C LEU A 5 -41.37 40.97 -14.16
N PHE A 6 -41.95 40.63 -15.31
CA PHE A 6 -41.27 40.47 -16.59
C PHE A 6 -40.91 41.85 -17.14
N LEU A 7 -39.78 41.96 -17.85
CA LEU A 7 -39.73 42.80 -19.05
C LEU A 7 -38.71 42.24 -20.05
N SER A 8 -39.24 41.82 -21.18
CA SER A 8 -38.59 41.43 -22.42
C SER A 8 -38.37 42.65 -23.33
N LEU A 9 -37.29 42.66 -24.12
CA LEU A 9 -37.15 43.29 -25.45
C LEU A 9 -35.70 43.11 -25.92
N ALA A 10 -35.32 42.95 -27.18
CA ALA A 10 -35.84 42.35 -28.41
C ALA A 10 -34.65 42.38 -29.40
N LEU A 11 -34.68 41.50 -30.39
CA LEU A 11 -33.66 41.30 -31.44
C LEU A 11 -33.26 42.58 -32.18
N LEU A 12 -32.02 42.60 -32.68
CA LEU A 12 -31.73 43.10 -34.03
C LEU A 12 -30.61 42.28 -34.67
N SER A 13 -31.02 41.50 -35.67
CA SER A 13 -30.21 40.80 -36.65
C SER A 13 -29.61 41.76 -37.67
N SER A 14 -28.35 41.57 -38.04
CA SER A 14 -27.76 42.12 -39.27
C SER A 14 -26.76 41.10 -39.81
N ILE A 15 -27.17 40.39 -40.86
CA ILE A 15 -26.27 39.64 -41.74
C ILE A 15 -25.96 40.55 -42.92
N LEU A 16 -24.69 40.68 -43.31
CA LEU A 16 -24.29 40.72 -44.72
C LEU A 16 -22.79 40.39 -44.84
N ALA A 17 -22.53 39.42 -45.72
CA ALA A 17 -21.25 38.83 -46.03
C ALA A 17 -20.49 39.61 -47.12
N SER A 18 -19.16 39.56 -47.06
CA SER A 18 -18.14 39.68 -48.12
C SER A 18 -16.79 39.65 -47.37
N GLY A 19 -15.76 38.84 -47.60
CA GLY A 19 -15.27 38.15 -48.77
C GLY A 19 -13.74 38.37 -48.82
N CYS A 20 -12.98 37.28 -48.80
CA CYS A 20 -11.55 37.14 -49.17
C CYS A 20 -10.40 37.47 -48.18
N GLN A 21 -9.62 36.39 -47.96
CA GLN A 21 -8.15 36.30 -47.86
C GLN A 21 -7.44 36.71 -46.57
N GLY A 22 -7.06 35.68 -45.81
CA GLY A 22 -5.65 35.45 -45.51
C GLY A 22 -5.21 35.62 -44.06
N GLN A 23 -5.35 34.58 -43.24
CA GLN A 23 -4.25 34.13 -42.37
C GLN A 23 -4.55 32.73 -41.83
N LYS A 24 -3.74 31.76 -42.26
CA LYS A 24 -3.66 30.44 -41.63
C LYS A 24 -3.13 30.63 -40.21
N SER A 25 -3.99 30.54 -39.20
CA SER A 25 -3.52 30.25 -37.84
C SER A 25 -3.37 28.74 -37.72
N ASN A 26 -2.16 28.23 -37.94
CA ASN A 26 -1.76 26.94 -37.41
C ASN A 26 -1.75 27.06 -35.88
N GLN A 27 -2.91 26.87 -35.25
CA GLN A 27 -2.92 26.40 -33.87
C GLN A 27 -2.70 24.89 -33.92
N THR A 28 -1.43 24.52 -34.05
CA THR A 28 -0.98 23.21 -33.59
C THR A 28 -1.09 23.27 -32.07
N SER A 29 -2.22 22.86 -31.53
CA SER A 29 -2.26 22.34 -30.17
C SER A 29 -1.48 21.03 -30.19
N THR A 30 -0.15 21.14 -30.05
CA THR A 30 0.70 20.03 -29.65
C THR A 30 0.28 19.66 -28.24
N SER A 31 -0.72 18.79 -28.14
CA SER A 31 -0.76 17.84 -27.04
C SER A 31 0.45 16.94 -27.25
N ASP A 32 1.59 17.27 -26.64
CA ASP A 32 2.70 16.33 -26.46
C ASP A 32 2.22 15.23 -25.49
N SER A 33 1.27 14.42 -25.95
CA SER A 33 1.09 13.08 -25.43
C SER A 33 2.18 12.27 -26.14
N THR A 34 3.33 12.16 -25.49
CA THR A 34 4.30 11.13 -25.84
C THR A 34 3.57 9.79 -25.74
N GLN A 35 3.10 9.26 -26.86
CA GLN A 35 2.52 7.92 -26.93
C GLN A 35 3.60 6.94 -26.48
N LEU A 36 3.40 6.30 -25.33
CA LEU A 36 4.28 5.25 -24.85
C LEU A 36 4.24 4.10 -25.85
N ALA A 37 5.40 3.61 -26.27
CA ALA A 37 5.47 2.51 -27.22
C ALA A 37 5.04 1.21 -26.52
N THR A 38 4.18 0.42 -27.18
CA THR A 38 3.74 -0.88 -26.70
C THR A 38 4.87 -1.90 -26.75
N LEU A 39 4.94 -2.75 -25.74
CA LEU A 39 5.91 -3.84 -25.59
C LEU A 39 5.17 -5.18 -25.63
N SER A 40 5.72 -6.15 -26.36
CA SER A 40 5.20 -7.52 -26.33
C SER A 40 5.58 -8.21 -25.03
N LEU A 41 4.61 -8.90 -24.42
CA LEU A 41 4.87 -9.70 -23.22
C LEU A 41 5.61 -11.01 -23.57
N PRO A 42 6.53 -11.48 -22.71
CA PRO A 42 7.11 -12.82 -22.82
C PRO A 42 6.05 -13.91 -22.78
N GLU A 43 6.32 -15.08 -23.36
CA GLU A 43 5.49 -16.26 -23.17
C GLU A 43 5.64 -16.78 -21.73
N LEU A 44 4.55 -17.28 -21.13
CA LEU A 44 4.58 -17.85 -19.78
C LEU A 44 5.13 -19.28 -19.84
N ALA A 45 6.09 -19.59 -18.97
CA ALA A 45 6.59 -20.94 -18.82
C ALA A 45 5.63 -21.81 -17.99
N GLN A 46 5.79 -23.13 -18.06
CA GLN A 46 5.05 -24.03 -17.17
C GLN A 46 5.45 -23.76 -15.71
N GLY A 47 4.46 -23.47 -14.86
CA GLY A 47 4.69 -23.15 -13.45
C GLY A 47 4.80 -21.65 -13.15
N ASP A 48 4.78 -20.79 -14.17
CA ASP A 48 4.59 -19.36 -14.00
C ASP A 48 3.15 -19.07 -13.53
N ASP A 49 2.99 -18.19 -12.54
CA ASP A 49 1.67 -17.69 -12.12
C ASP A 49 1.55 -16.19 -12.35
N VAL A 50 0.39 -15.73 -12.80
CA VAL A 50 0.14 -14.30 -13.01
C VAL A 50 -0.60 -13.75 -11.80
N VAL A 51 0.14 -13.15 -10.88
CA VAL A 51 -0.41 -12.59 -9.63
C VAL A 51 -1.08 -11.23 -9.83
N PHE A 52 -0.73 -10.52 -10.91
CA PHE A 52 -1.36 -9.25 -11.26
C PHE A 52 -1.22 -8.96 -12.76
N GLU A 53 -2.28 -8.43 -13.37
CA GLU A 53 -2.23 -7.90 -14.73
C GLU A 53 -3.21 -6.74 -14.89
N ASN A 54 -2.76 -5.64 -15.51
CA ASN A 54 -3.57 -4.51 -15.94
C ASN A 54 -3.16 -4.05 -17.34
N ASP A 55 -3.65 -2.90 -17.81
CA ASP A 55 -3.31 -2.38 -19.14
C ASP A 55 -1.82 -1.98 -19.28
N ASP A 56 -1.15 -1.70 -18.17
CA ASP A 56 0.20 -1.13 -18.15
C ASP A 56 1.31 -2.20 -17.95
N LEU A 57 1.02 -3.27 -17.20
CA LEU A 57 1.98 -4.33 -16.87
C LEU A 57 1.33 -5.68 -16.54
N ARG A 58 2.18 -6.71 -16.49
CA ARG A 58 1.90 -8.03 -15.91
C ARG A 58 2.97 -8.33 -14.85
N ILE A 59 2.59 -8.92 -13.72
CA ILE A 59 3.52 -9.44 -12.72
C ILE A 59 3.39 -10.95 -12.70
N VAL A 60 4.52 -11.62 -12.92
CA VAL A 60 4.60 -13.07 -12.94
C VAL A 60 5.36 -13.53 -11.71
N GLU A 61 4.73 -14.38 -10.90
CA GLU A 61 5.36 -15.12 -9.84
C GLU A 61 6.00 -16.39 -10.38
N ARG A 62 7.21 -16.67 -9.91
CA ARG A 62 7.90 -17.95 -10.15
C ARG A 62 8.39 -18.55 -8.88
N ASN A 63 8.05 -19.81 -8.67
CA ASN A 63 8.62 -20.62 -7.63
C ASN A 63 10.07 -20.99 -7.99
N LEU A 64 11.00 -20.64 -7.11
CA LEU A 64 12.43 -20.92 -7.25
C LEU A 64 12.88 -22.09 -6.35
N CYS A 65 11.95 -22.71 -5.61
CA CYS A 65 12.25 -23.82 -4.73
C CYS A 65 12.75 -25.02 -5.54
N THR A 66 13.83 -25.61 -5.05
CA THR A 66 14.21 -26.98 -5.38
C THR A 66 13.90 -27.90 -4.19
N ASP A 67 13.74 -29.20 -4.44
CA ASP A 67 13.34 -30.17 -3.41
C ASP A 67 14.23 -30.08 -2.15
N GLY A 68 13.64 -29.66 -1.03
CA GLY A 68 14.31 -29.58 0.27
C GLY A 68 14.93 -28.22 0.64
N GLU A 69 14.76 -27.19 -0.18
CA GLU A 69 15.22 -25.83 0.11
C GLU A 69 14.12 -24.94 0.73
N ALA A 70 14.53 -23.78 1.25
CA ALA A 70 13.61 -22.77 1.76
C ALA A 70 12.60 -22.38 0.67
N MET A 71 11.38 -21.99 1.08
CA MET A 71 10.42 -21.40 0.14
C MET A 71 11.05 -20.13 -0.43
N LEU A 72 11.42 -20.17 -1.72
CA LEU A 72 11.99 -19.09 -2.51
C LEU A 72 11.07 -18.82 -3.69
N ASN A 73 10.69 -17.57 -3.90
CA ASN A 73 9.98 -17.14 -5.10
C ASN A 73 10.51 -15.81 -5.63
N SER A 74 10.04 -15.45 -6.81
CA SER A 74 10.38 -14.20 -7.46
C SER A 74 9.17 -13.58 -8.16
N PHE A 75 9.16 -12.26 -8.22
CA PHE A 75 8.24 -11.51 -9.07
C PHE A 75 9.01 -10.89 -10.24
N GLU A 76 8.57 -11.18 -11.46
CA GLU A 76 9.02 -10.47 -12.65
C GLU A 76 7.95 -9.46 -13.07
N VAL A 77 8.33 -8.18 -13.07
CA VAL A 77 7.52 -7.09 -13.61
C VAL A 77 7.76 -7.01 -15.12
N GLN A 78 6.70 -7.27 -15.89
CA GLN A 78 6.73 -7.29 -17.35
C GLN A 78 5.89 -6.12 -17.88
N PRO A 79 6.51 -5.01 -18.31
CA PRO A 79 5.79 -3.84 -18.80
C PRO A 79 5.14 -4.09 -20.15
N LYS A 80 3.94 -3.54 -20.36
CA LYS A 80 3.26 -3.49 -21.67
C LYS A 80 3.59 -2.22 -22.45
N HIS A 81 4.29 -1.26 -21.83
CA HIS A 81 4.73 -0.03 -22.48
C HIS A 81 6.01 0.56 -21.87
N THR A 82 6.68 1.46 -22.59
CA THR A 82 7.99 2.03 -22.20
C THR A 82 8.00 2.93 -20.96
N GLY A 83 6.85 3.28 -20.38
CA GLY A 83 6.76 4.08 -19.15
C GLY A 83 7.03 3.30 -17.85
N ILE A 84 7.14 1.97 -17.93
CA ILE A 84 7.43 1.08 -16.80
C ILE A 84 8.69 0.30 -17.15
N LYS A 85 9.56 0.09 -16.17
CA LYS A 85 10.76 -0.71 -16.32
C LYS A 85 10.44 -2.18 -16.03
N GLY A 86 10.99 -3.08 -16.84
CA GLY A 86 11.01 -4.50 -16.50
C GLY A 86 12.10 -4.79 -15.48
N PHE A 87 11.77 -5.53 -14.42
CA PHE A 87 12.73 -5.94 -13.39
C PHE A 87 12.23 -7.18 -12.65
N THR A 88 13.14 -7.81 -11.90
CA THR A 88 12.84 -9.00 -11.10
C THR A 88 13.20 -8.74 -9.64
N ILE A 89 12.30 -9.12 -8.74
CA ILE A 89 12.52 -9.17 -7.30
C ILE A 89 12.65 -10.65 -6.92
N GLN A 90 13.69 -11.00 -6.18
CA GLN A 90 13.86 -12.33 -5.59
C GLN A 90 13.83 -12.19 -4.07
N GLY A 91 13.17 -13.12 -3.41
CA GLY A 91 13.10 -13.14 -1.95
C GLY A 91 12.90 -14.56 -1.46
N SER A 92 12.73 -14.67 -0.15
CA SER A 92 12.32 -15.91 0.49
C SER A 92 10.86 -16.22 0.15
N THR A 93 9.92 -15.72 0.93
CA THR A 93 8.49 -15.87 0.66
C THR A 93 7.91 -14.49 0.39
N LEU A 94 7.86 -14.11 -0.88
CA LEU A 94 7.27 -12.87 -1.38
C LEU A 94 5.77 -13.04 -1.60
N ASP A 95 4.99 -12.04 -1.20
CA ASP A 95 3.58 -11.92 -1.54
C ASP A 95 3.33 -10.59 -2.26
N PHE A 96 2.45 -10.62 -3.26
CA PHE A 96 1.97 -9.42 -3.94
C PHE A 96 0.89 -8.75 -3.09
N GLU A 97 1.10 -7.49 -2.72
CA GLU A 97 0.12 -6.74 -1.93
C GLU A 97 -0.72 -5.84 -2.84
N ALA A 98 -0.08 -4.98 -3.63
CA ALA A 98 -0.77 -3.96 -4.40
C ALA A 98 0.09 -3.31 -5.50
N ILE A 99 -0.60 -2.66 -6.43
CA ILE A 99 -0.07 -1.50 -7.16
C ILE A 99 -0.72 -0.24 -6.58
N LEU A 100 0.10 0.71 -6.11
CA LEU A 100 -0.36 2.02 -5.63
C LEU A 100 0.33 3.13 -6.41
N GLY A 101 -0.42 3.79 -7.30
CA GLY A 101 0.16 4.77 -8.21
C GLY A 101 1.27 4.13 -9.06
N ASN A 102 2.50 4.63 -8.94
CA ASN A 102 3.67 4.10 -9.64
C ASN A 102 4.52 3.15 -8.76
N THR A 103 3.94 2.58 -7.70
CA THR A 103 4.67 1.74 -6.73
C THR A 103 4.10 0.34 -6.69
N LEU A 104 4.97 -0.65 -6.86
CA LEU A 104 4.72 -2.05 -6.53
C LEU A 104 4.96 -2.27 -5.03
N VAL A 105 3.93 -2.73 -4.34
CA VAL A 105 3.96 -3.12 -2.93
C VAL A 105 4.01 -4.63 -2.85
N THR A 106 5.06 -5.15 -2.22
CA THR A 106 5.24 -6.59 -1.94
C THR A 106 5.57 -6.77 -0.47
N SER A 107 5.26 -7.93 0.10
CA SER A 107 5.70 -8.28 1.45
C SER A 107 6.54 -9.54 1.45
N GLU A 108 7.44 -9.68 2.41
CA GLU A 108 8.32 -10.82 2.55
C GLU A 108 8.26 -11.41 3.96
N GLY A 109 8.10 -12.74 4.06
CA GLY A 109 8.15 -13.47 5.32
C GLY A 109 7.24 -14.68 5.33
N THR A 110 7.29 -15.46 6.41
CA THR A 110 6.34 -16.55 6.66
C THR A 110 5.53 -16.21 7.91
N GLY A 111 4.20 -16.35 7.82
CA GLY A 111 3.29 -16.02 8.92
C GLY A 111 2.93 -14.53 9.01
N VAL A 112 2.57 -14.10 10.22
CA VAL A 112 1.91 -12.81 10.49
C VAL A 112 2.89 -11.63 10.50
N VAL A 113 4.16 -11.87 10.85
CA VAL A 113 5.18 -10.82 10.94
C VAL A 113 6.00 -10.80 9.67
N ARG A 114 5.91 -9.71 8.91
CA ARG A 114 6.50 -9.60 7.58
C ARG A 114 7.27 -8.30 7.38
N THR A 115 8.09 -8.25 6.34
CA THR A 115 8.78 -7.05 5.87
C THR A 115 8.04 -6.49 4.66
N LEU A 116 7.86 -5.17 4.59
CA LEU A 116 7.20 -4.51 3.46
C LEU A 116 8.23 -3.89 2.51
N TRP A 117 8.08 -4.13 1.21
CA TRP A 117 8.95 -3.61 0.17
C TRP A 117 8.16 -2.77 -0.83
N LEU A 118 8.73 -1.64 -1.22
CA LEU A 118 8.08 -0.63 -2.05
C LEU A 118 8.98 -0.29 -3.23
N HIS A 119 8.67 -0.79 -4.42
CA HIS A 119 9.48 -0.60 -5.62
C HIS A 119 8.82 0.40 -6.57
N ASP A 120 9.57 1.41 -7.03
CA ASP A 120 9.12 2.32 -8.07
C ASP A 120 9.07 1.58 -9.42
N LEU A 121 7.93 1.60 -10.09
CA LEU A 121 7.71 0.86 -11.35
C LEU A 121 8.48 1.47 -12.53
N ALA A 122 8.87 2.74 -12.47
CA ALA A 122 9.64 3.38 -13.54
C ALA A 122 11.13 3.09 -13.43
N THR A 123 11.66 2.85 -12.22
CA THR A 123 13.10 2.61 -12.00
C THR A 123 13.45 1.21 -11.52
N GLY A 124 12.49 0.47 -10.96
CA GLY A 124 12.69 -0.79 -10.24
C GLY A 124 13.40 -0.64 -8.89
N GLU A 125 13.64 0.59 -8.42
CA GLU A 125 14.37 0.86 -7.18
C GLU A 125 13.42 1.01 -5.99
N LEU A 126 13.94 0.83 -4.77
CA LEU A 126 13.15 1.06 -3.56
C LEU A 126 12.76 2.54 -3.42
N VAL A 127 11.48 2.79 -3.17
CA VAL A 127 10.91 4.13 -2.95
C VAL A 127 11.41 4.72 -1.63
N VAL A 128 11.24 3.94 -0.55
CA VAL A 128 11.63 4.28 0.82
C VAL A 128 11.81 2.98 1.62
N PRO A 129 12.86 2.85 2.44
CA PRO A 129 12.99 1.69 3.32
C PRO A 129 11.90 1.69 4.40
N VAL A 130 11.27 0.53 4.61
CA VAL A 130 10.26 0.33 5.65
C VAL A 130 10.85 -0.55 6.74
N ASP A 131 11.61 0.08 7.66
CA ASP A 131 12.31 -0.62 8.75
C ASP A 131 11.37 -0.90 9.95
N TYR A 132 10.17 -1.39 9.66
CA TYR A 132 9.16 -1.78 10.64
C TYR A 132 8.58 -3.14 10.25
N PRO A 133 8.84 -4.22 11.02
CA PRO A 133 8.14 -5.48 10.82
C PRO A 133 6.65 -5.24 11.01
N PHE A 134 5.83 -5.63 10.03
CA PHE A 134 4.39 -5.35 10.07
C PHE A 134 3.59 -6.61 10.30
N ASP A 135 2.46 -6.43 10.99
CA ASP A 135 1.39 -7.42 11.10
C ASP A 135 0.61 -7.45 9.78
N SER A 136 0.72 -8.54 9.03
CA SER A 136 0.19 -8.68 7.67
C SER A 136 -1.30 -8.40 7.57
N ASP A 137 -2.06 -8.73 8.61
CA ASP A 137 -3.52 -8.58 8.64
C ASP A 137 -3.97 -7.12 8.80
N THR A 138 -3.02 -6.19 8.93
CA THR A 138 -3.28 -4.79 9.23
C THR A 138 -2.92 -3.83 8.11
N LEU A 139 -2.47 -4.33 6.96
CA LEU A 139 -2.09 -3.48 5.83
C LEU A 139 -3.31 -2.80 5.21
N GLU A 140 -3.44 -1.51 5.46
CA GLU A 140 -4.48 -0.63 4.93
C GLU A 140 -3.92 0.29 3.85
N ARG A 141 -4.72 0.53 2.81
CA ARG A 141 -4.36 1.40 1.68
C ARG A 141 -5.28 2.60 1.68
N GLN A 142 -4.73 3.80 1.53
CA GLN A 142 -5.51 5.02 1.40
C GLN A 142 -5.12 5.72 0.10
N GLY A 143 -6.07 5.76 -0.85
CA GLY A 143 -5.84 6.35 -2.16
C GLY A 143 -4.73 5.62 -2.92
N THR A 144 -3.86 6.39 -3.57
CA THR A 144 -2.76 5.86 -4.41
C THR A 144 -1.38 6.16 -3.84
N ASP A 145 -1.29 6.80 -2.67
CA ASP A 145 -0.06 7.39 -2.16
C ASP A 145 0.20 7.12 -0.67
N ALA A 146 -0.69 6.42 0.04
CA ALA A 146 -0.51 6.11 1.45
C ALA A 146 -0.83 4.65 1.81
N LEU A 147 0.03 4.10 2.67
CA LEU A 147 -0.15 2.81 3.34
C LEU A 147 -0.16 3.02 4.86
N PHE A 148 -0.95 2.24 5.56
CA PHE A 148 -0.94 2.16 7.02
C PHE A 148 -0.88 0.72 7.46
N PHE A 149 -0.17 0.45 8.55
CA PHE A 149 -0.15 -0.88 9.18
C PHE A 149 0.21 -0.74 10.65
N TYR A 150 0.06 -1.82 11.41
CA TYR A 150 0.52 -1.90 12.79
C TYR A 150 1.84 -2.68 12.86
N THR A 151 2.85 -2.07 13.48
CA THR A 151 4.18 -2.70 13.62
C THR A 151 4.19 -3.76 14.72
N TYR A 152 4.80 -4.90 14.42
CA TYR A 152 5.16 -5.95 15.38
C TYR A 152 6.62 -5.75 15.80
N ASP A 153 6.94 -4.65 16.49
CA ASP A 153 8.29 -4.43 17.01
C ASP A 153 8.39 -5.03 18.43
N TRP A 154 8.84 -6.29 18.50
CA TRP A 154 9.00 -6.99 19.78
C TRP A 154 9.98 -6.30 20.72
N ASP A 155 10.91 -5.48 20.29
CA ASP A 155 11.85 -4.86 21.24
C ASP A 155 11.37 -3.47 21.70
N LYS A 156 10.57 -2.78 20.88
CA LYS A 156 10.16 -1.39 21.16
C LYS A 156 8.73 -1.23 21.66
N ASN A 157 7.80 -2.11 21.29
CA ASN A 157 6.39 -1.90 21.62
C ASN A 157 6.08 -2.17 23.11
N PRO A 158 5.17 -1.38 23.74
CA PRO A 158 4.68 -1.64 25.08
C PRO A 158 4.01 -3.02 25.19
N ARG A 159 4.39 -3.79 26.23
CA ARG A 159 3.91 -5.16 26.45
C ARG A 159 3.62 -5.44 27.91
N ILE A 160 2.62 -6.29 28.11
CA ILE A 160 2.31 -6.93 29.39
C ILE A 160 2.22 -8.44 29.15
N SER A 161 2.30 -9.23 30.21
CA SER A 161 1.96 -10.65 30.15
C SER A 161 1.19 -11.09 31.38
N TRP A 162 0.42 -12.17 31.23
CA TRP A 162 -0.26 -12.79 32.34
C TRP A 162 0.75 -13.52 33.25
N SER A 163 0.66 -13.30 34.57
CA SER A 163 1.41 -14.06 35.56
C SER A 163 0.45 -14.93 36.36
N GLU A 164 0.54 -16.24 36.20
CA GLU A 164 -0.30 -17.19 36.96
C GLU A 164 0.02 -17.11 38.46
N LYS A 165 1.31 -16.98 38.80
CA LYS A 165 1.76 -16.83 40.19
C LYS A 165 1.12 -15.65 40.90
N LYS A 166 0.88 -14.54 40.19
CA LYS A 166 0.28 -13.32 40.75
C LYS A 166 -1.23 -13.24 40.52
N GLY A 167 -1.78 -14.08 39.63
CA GLY A 167 -3.16 -13.97 39.16
C GLY A 167 -3.44 -12.59 38.53
N ALA A 168 -2.45 -12.01 37.84
CA ALA A 168 -2.53 -10.64 37.34
C ALA A 168 -1.64 -10.40 36.12
N TRP A 169 -1.99 -9.38 35.35
CA TRP A 169 -1.17 -8.84 34.27
C TRP A 169 0.02 -8.05 34.81
N VAL A 170 1.20 -8.27 34.23
CA VAL A 170 2.46 -7.66 34.63
C VAL A 170 3.12 -6.99 33.43
N ASP A 171 3.54 -5.74 33.58
CA ASP A 171 4.33 -5.01 32.59
C ASP A 171 5.64 -5.76 32.27
N GLN A 172 5.88 -6.03 30.99
CA GLN A 172 7.13 -6.58 30.47
C GLN A 172 8.07 -5.49 29.96
N THR A 173 7.48 -4.41 29.46
CA THR A 173 8.17 -3.17 29.12
C THR A 173 7.46 -1.99 29.78
N LYS A 174 8.03 -0.78 29.69
CA LYS A 174 7.38 0.42 30.24
C LYS A 174 6.09 0.71 29.46
N VAL A 175 4.93 0.50 30.07
CA VAL A 175 3.63 0.83 29.48
C VAL A 175 3.22 2.26 29.86
N PRO A 176 3.08 3.19 28.90
CA PRO A 176 2.56 4.52 29.17
C PRO A 176 1.11 4.49 29.69
N ASP A 177 0.78 5.40 30.62
CA ASP A 177 -0.57 5.45 31.21
C ASP A 177 -1.68 5.65 30.17
N ALA A 178 -1.40 6.39 29.09
CA ALA A 178 -2.35 6.60 27.99
C ALA A 178 -2.75 5.29 27.27
N LEU A 179 -1.92 4.24 27.35
CA LEU A 179 -2.22 2.93 26.80
C LEU A 179 -2.97 2.02 27.76
N ARG A 180 -3.16 2.43 29.03
CA ARG A 180 -4.02 1.72 30.00
C ARG A 180 -5.48 2.14 29.83
N ASN A 181 -6.02 1.87 28.65
CA ASN A 181 -7.32 2.33 28.19
C ASN A 181 -8.31 1.17 27.96
N GLU A 182 -9.49 1.45 27.42
CA GLU A 182 -10.52 0.42 27.17
C GLU A 182 -10.07 -0.65 26.17
N GLN A 183 -9.24 -0.32 25.17
CA GLN A 183 -8.72 -1.33 24.23
C GLN A 183 -7.87 -2.38 24.94
N LEU A 184 -7.08 -1.97 25.95
CA LEU A 184 -6.34 -2.93 26.76
C LEU A 184 -7.28 -3.88 27.51
N LYS A 185 -8.36 -3.36 28.09
CA LYS A 185 -9.34 -4.19 28.81
C LYS A 185 -10.05 -5.15 27.87
N GLU A 186 -10.40 -4.71 26.67
CA GLU A 186 -10.98 -5.56 25.62
C GLU A 186 -10.02 -6.68 25.21
N ALA A 187 -8.74 -6.37 25.01
CA ALA A 187 -7.72 -7.37 24.68
C ALA A 187 -7.49 -8.39 25.83
N GLN A 188 -7.55 -7.94 27.10
CA GLN A 188 -7.48 -8.85 28.25
C GLN A 188 -8.71 -9.75 28.34
N GLN A 189 -9.89 -9.21 28.03
CA GLN A 189 -11.14 -9.95 28.05
C GLN A 189 -11.24 -10.99 26.93
N SER A 190 -10.69 -10.71 25.74
CA SER A 190 -10.74 -11.63 24.60
C SER A 190 -9.93 -12.90 24.82
N VAL A 191 -8.92 -12.87 25.69
CA VAL A 191 -8.03 -14.01 25.99
C VAL A 191 -8.27 -14.64 27.36
N LYS A 192 -9.27 -14.17 28.13
CA LYS A 192 -9.50 -14.56 29.54
C LYS A 192 -9.66 -16.07 29.76
N ASP A 193 -10.22 -16.77 28.76
CA ASP A 193 -10.53 -18.21 28.85
C ASP A 193 -9.34 -19.07 28.36
N GLN A 194 -8.24 -18.44 27.94
CA GLN A 194 -7.04 -19.07 27.37
C GLN A 194 -5.76 -18.60 28.08
N LEU A 195 -5.87 -18.08 29.30
CA LEU A 195 -4.73 -17.57 30.06
C LEU A 195 -3.74 -18.71 30.40
N PHE A 196 -2.46 -18.45 30.14
CA PHE A 196 -1.33 -19.26 30.59
C PHE A 196 -0.19 -18.35 31.07
N ASP A 197 0.70 -18.86 31.93
CA ASP A 197 1.83 -18.07 32.44
C ASP A 197 2.71 -17.57 31.29
N GLY A 198 2.87 -16.25 31.20
CA GLY A 198 3.64 -15.60 30.14
C GLY A 198 2.83 -15.18 28.91
N LEU A 199 1.52 -15.45 28.82
CA LEU A 199 0.67 -15.02 27.69
C LEU A 199 0.83 -13.51 27.46
N PRO A 200 1.38 -13.05 26.32
CA PRO A 200 1.68 -11.65 26.10
C PRO A 200 0.53 -10.90 25.41
N LEU A 201 0.36 -9.63 25.79
CA LEU A 201 -0.38 -8.64 25.00
C LEU A 201 0.58 -7.50 24.64
N MET A 202 0.44 -6.97 23.42
CA MET A 202 1.27 -5.89 22.90
C MET A 202 0.40 -4.74 22.41
N ALA A 203 0.81 -3.51 22.70
CA ALA A 203 0.30 -2.32 22.03
C ALA A 203 1.08 -2.09 20.74
N LYS A 204 0.55 -2.55 19.61
CA LYS A 204 1.17 -2.36 18.29
C LYS A 204 0.97 -0.90 17.87
N GLN A 205 2.04 -0.24 17.41
CA GLN A 205 1.99 1.15 16.95
C GLN A 205 1.61 1.23 15.48
N ARG A 206 0.73 2.17 15.11
CA ARG A 206 0.39 2.42 13.70
C ARG A 206 1.53 3.14 13.00
N ILE A 207 1.88 2.67 11.81
CA ILE A 207 2.89 3.27 10.92
C ILE A 207 2.16 3.79 9.69
N LYS A 208 2.52 5.00 9.25
CA LYS A 208 2.13 5.56 7.94
C LYS A 208 3.34 5.49 7.02
N VAL A 209 3.14 4.98 5.81
CA VAL A 209 4.05 5.20 4.68
C VAL A 209 3.40 6.20 3.74
N ASP A 210 4.09 7.31 3.50
CA ASP A 210 3.71 8.31 2.50
C ASP A 210 4.62 8.15 1.28
N LEU A 211 4.05 7.67 0.18
CA LEU A 211 4.78 7.39 -1.07
C LEU A 211 5.19 8.67 -1.79
N LYS A 212 4.40 9.75 -1.64
CA LYS A 212 4.67 11.04 -2.27
C LYS A 212 5.82 11.76 -1.57
N GLU A 213 5.81 11.76 -0.24
CA GLU A 213 6.89 12.31 0.58
C GLU A 213 8.08 11.35 0.75
N ARG A 214 7.94 10.09 0.31
CA ARG A 214 8.91 9.00 0.51
C ARG A 214 9.32 8.87 1.96
N LYS A 215 8.32 8.80 2.84
CA LYS A 215 8.53 8.89 4.29
C LYS A 215 7.74 7.85 5.05
N VAL A 216 8.41 7.18 5.99
CA VAL A 216 7.80 6.29 6.96
C VAL A 216 7.70 7.00 8.30
N THR A 217 6.49 7.08 8.87
CA THR A 217 6.21 7.85 10.10
C THR A 217 5.45 6.99 11.10
N PRO A 218 5.99 6.72 12.29
CA PRO A 218 5.22 6.15 13.38
C PRO A 218 4.21 7.17 13.90
N LEU A 219 2.95 6.75 14.03
CA LEU A 219 1.85 7.58 14.51
C LEU A 219 1.60 7.33 16.01
N PRO A 220 1.09 8.32 16.78
CA PRO A 220 0.71 8.13 18.18
C PRO A 220 -0.62 7.38 18.33
N GLU A 221 -0.85 6.38 17.48
CA GLU A 221 -2.03 5.53 17.43
C GLU A 221 -1.60 4.09 17.70
N TYR A 222 -2.29 3.42 18.62
CA TYR A 222 -1.95 2.08 19.06
C TYR A 222 -3.16 1.16 19.01
N LYS A 223 -2.90 -0.14 18.87
CA LYS A 223 -3.91 -1.20 18.98
C LYS A 223 -3.36 -2.30 19.87
N TRP A 224 -4.08 -2.61 20.94
CA TRP A 224 -3.76 -3.76 21.78
C TRP A 224 -4.21 -5.06 21.13
N GLY A 225 -3.38 -6.10 21.25
CA GLY A 225 -3.73 -7.43 20.80
C GLY A 225 -2.83 -8.49 21.39
N TYR A 226 -3.28 -9.74 21.28
CA TYR A 226 -2.44 -10.90 21.49
C TYR A 226 -1.33 -10.97 20.46
N VAL A 227 -0.19 -11.51 20.88
CA VAL A 227 0.98 -11.73 20.03
C VAL A 227 1.56 -13.11 20.31
N GLU A 228 1.95 -13.82 19.26
CA GLU A 228 2.66 -15.11 19.34
C GLU A 228 4.17 -14.91 19.31
#